data_AF-A0A2M6V5F1-F1
#
_entry.id   AF-A0A2M6V5F1-F1
#
_cell.length_a   1.000
_cell.length_b   1.000
_cell.length_c   1.000
_cell.angle_alpha   90.00
_cell.angle_beta   90.00
_cell.angle_gamma   90.00
#
_symmetry.space_group_name_H-M   'P 1'
#
loop_
_entity.id
_entity.type
_entity.pdbx_description
1 polymer ?
#
loop_
_entity_poly.entity_id
_entity_poly.type
_entity_poly.pdbx_seq_one_letter_code
_entity_poly.pdbx_strand_id
1 'polypeptide(L)'
;MRPFTQNLGHALIEGFKQGDFPKLEVWRSAVDKSPLWPTLPGVIAMATDDTVAPLGMPVLTLSDITRIADFVVEHAAVNIASCIH
;
A
#
# COMPACT_ATOMS: atom_id res chain seq x y z
N MET A 1 18.08 33.53 2.32
CA MET A 1 18.05 32.05 2.41
C MET A 1 16.60 31.63 2.31
N ARG A 2 16.17 31.01 1.20
CA ARG A 2 14.76 30.60 0.99
C ARG A 2 14.56 29.20 1.58
N PRO A 3 13.48 28.93 2.33
CA PRO A 3 13.22 27.58 2.84
C PRO A 3 12.79 26.67 1.69
N PHE A 4 13.39 25.48 1.62
CA PHE A 4 12.93 24.39 0.76
C PHE A 4 11.65 23.81 1.37
N THR A 5 10.49 24.31 0.96
CA THR A 5 9.22 23.61 1.20
C THR A 5 9.22 22.37 0.31
N GLN A 6 9.59 21.23 0.88
CA GLN A 6 9.51 19.94 0.21
C GLN A 6 8.02 19.55 0.12
N ASN A 7 7.37 19.94 -0.97
CA ASN A 7 6.06 19.41 -1.36
C ASN A 7 6.22 17.93 -1.76
N LEU A 8 6.25 17.03 -0.78
CA LEU A 8 6.11 15.59 -1.02
C LEU A 8 4.62 15.24 -0.86
N GLY A 9 3.90 15.26 -1.99
CA GLY A 9 2.47 14.96 -2.01
C GLY A 9 2.14 13.51 -1.63
N HIS A 10 3.01 12.55 -1.96
CA HIS A 10 2.86 11.13 -1.63
C HIS A 10 4.24 10.45 -1.57
N ALA A 11 4.46 9.58 -0.58
CA ALA A 11 5.65 8.74 -0.50
C ALA A 11 5.24 7.28 -0.71
N LEU A 12 5.77 6.64 -1.74
CA LEU A 12 5.68 5.18 -1.92
C LEU A 12 6.85 4.56 -1.16
N ILE A 13 6.55 3.80 -0.11
CA ILE A 13 7.56 3.13 0.69
C ILE A 13 7.65 1.66 0.23
N GLU A 14 8.72 1.33 -0.50
CA GLU A 14 9.03 -0.06 -0.84
C GLU A 14 9.87 -0.70 0.28
N GLY A 15 9.43 -1.86 0.78
CA GLY A 15 10.23 -2.68 1.71
C GLY A 15 10.09 -2.35 3.21
N PHE A 16 9.27 -1.38 3.61
CA PHE A 16 9.10 -1.03 5.02
C PHE A 16 7.84 -1.69 5.61
N LYS A 17 8.04 -2.85 6.25
CA LYS A 17 6.95 -3.64 6.85
C LYS A 17 6.45 -3.08 8.19
N GLN A 18 7.18 -2.15 8.80
CA GLN A 18 6.94 -1.64 10.15
C GLN A 18 6.32 -0.24 10.11
N GLY A 19 5.12 -0.08 10.67
CA GLY A 19 4.42 1.21 10.82
C GLY A 19 2.90 1.12 10.67
N ASP A 20 2.18 2.02 11.33
CA ASP A 20 0.70 2.11 11.33
C ASP A 20 0.20 2.96 10.16
N PHE A 21 0.33 2.40 8.96
CA PHE A 21 -0.26 2.96 7.75
C PHE A 21 -0.87 1.82 6.90
N PRO A 22 -1.88 2.14 6.07
CA PRO A 22 -2.49 1.17 5.16
C PRO A 22 -1.46 0.61 4.17
N LYS A 23 -1.54 -0.70 3.92
CA LYS A 23 -0.61 -1.43 3.05
C LYS A 23 -1.38 -2.13 1.93
N LEU A 24 -0.83 -2.06 0.73
CA LEU A 24 -1.22 -2.87 -0.42
C LEU A 24 -0.19 -3.99 -0.55
N GLU A 25 -0.60 -5.25 -0.35
CA GLU A 25 0.31 -6.38 -0.51
C GLU A 25 0.40 -6.79 -1.97
N VAL A 26 1.61 -6.84 -2.54
CA VAL A 26 1.84 -7.46 -3.85
C VAL A 26 2.24 -8.92 -3.64
N TRP A 27 1.41 -9.86 -4.09
CA TRP A 27 1.68 -11.29 -3.96
C TRP A 27 1.71 -11.98 -5.32
N ARG A 28 2.65 -12.92 -5.49
CA ARG A 28 2.75 -13.79 -6.67
C ARG A 28 3.10 -15.22 -6.27
N SER A 29 2.40 -16.17 -6.85
CA SER A 29 2.59 -17.61 -6.62
C SER A 29 4.01 -18.07 -6.98
N ALA A 30 4.58 -17.48 -8.04
CA ALA A 30 5.91 -17.79 -8.56
C ALA A 30 7.07 -17.55 -7.56
N VAL A 31 6.84 -16.82 -6.47
CA VAL A 31 7.88 -16.52 -5.46
C VAL A 31 7.95 -17.61 -4.38
N ASP A 32 7.08 -18.63 -4.43
CA ASP A 32 6.99 -19.76 -3.48
C ASP A 32 6.96 -19.31 -2.01
N LYS A 33 6.25 -18.20 -1.78
CA LYS A 33 6.00 -17.63 -0.45
C LYS A 33 4.51 -17.48 -0.25
N SER A 34 4.03 -17.86 0.93
CA SER A 34 2.66 -17.57 1.33
C SER A 34 2.44 -16.05 1.42
N PRO A 35 1.20 -15.58 1.16
CA PRO A 35 0.82 -14.20 1.46
C PRO A 35 1.15 -13.83 2.91
N LEU A 36 1.50 -12.56 3.12
CA LEU A 36 1.74 -11.97 4.43
C LEU A 36 0.41 -11.73 5.16
N TRP A 37 -0.67 -11.43 4.45
CA TRP A 37 -2.02 -11.46 5.03
C TRP A 37 -2.39 -12.89 5.50
N PRO A 38 -3.01 -13.06 6.68
CA PRO A 38 -3.52 -12.03 7.61
C PRO A 38 -2.50 -11.58 8.68
N THR A 39 -1.27 -12.11 8.65
CA THR A 39 -0.26 -11.87 9.70
C THR A 39 0.35 -10.47 9.69
N LEU A 40 0.34 -9.78 8.55
CA LEU A 40 0.80 -8.39 8.43
C LEU A 40 -0.35 -7.42 8.73
N PRO A 41 -0.33 -6.72 9.87
CA PRO A 41 -1.37 -5.74 10.21
C PRO A 41 -1.35 -4.55 9.26
N GLY A 42 -2.54 -4.04 8.94
CA GLY A 42 -2.75 -2.89 8.08
C GLY A 42 -2.78 -3.18 6.58
N VAL A 43 -2.73 -4.45 6.15
CA VAL A 43 -3.01 -4.82 4.75
C VAL A 43 -4.50 -4.61 4.47
N ILE A 44 -4.81 -3.70 3.55
CA ILE A 44 -6.19 -3.32 3.19
C ILE A 44 -6.60 -3.82 1.80
N ALA A 45 -5.65 -4.29 0.99
CA ALA A 45 -5.89 -4.95 -0.28
C ALA A 45 -4.67 -5.78 -0.71
N MET A 46 -4.89 -6.68 -1.65
CA MET A 46 -3.85 -7.45 -2.33
C MET A 46 -3.83 -7.13 -3.82
N ALA A 47 -2.65 -7.00 -4.41
CA ALA A 47 -2.44 -6.93 -5.84
C ALA A 47 -1.78 -8.24 -6.34
N THR A 48 -2.46 -8.97 -7.22
CA THR A 48 -1.98 -10.24 -7.77
C THR A 48 -2.64 -10.55 -9.13
N ASP A 49 -1.91 -11.24 -10.01
CA ASP A 49 -2.46 -11.82 -11.24
C ASP A 49 -2.74 -13.32 -11.08
N ASP A 50 -2.36 -13.90 -9.94
CA ASP A 50 -2.54 -15.31 -9.64
C ASP A 50 -3.93 -15.56 -9.04
N THR A 51 -4.45 -16.78 -9.24
CA THR A 51 -5.69 -17.20 -8.59
C THR A 51 -5.49 -17.29 -7.08
N VAL A 52 -6.27 -16.51 -6.33
CA VAL A 52 -6.32 -16.56 -4.87
C VAL A 52 -7.69 -17.04 -4.39
N ALA A 53 -7.72 -17.69 -3.24
CA ALA A 53 -8.99 -17.98 -2.57
C ALA A 53 -9.71 -16.67 -2.23
N PRO A 54 -11.05 -16.67 -2.09
CA PRO A 54 -11.79 -15.47 -1.69
C PRO A 54 -11.20 -14.87 -0.40
N LEU A 55 -10.72 -13.63 -0.49
CA LEU A 55 -10.19 -12.87 0.64
C LEU A 55 -11.28 -11.94 1.16
N GLY A 56 -11.26 -11.63 2.45
CA GLY A 56 -12.14 -10.63 3.07
C GLY A 56 -11.76 -9.17 2.73
N MET A 57 -10.98 -8.96 1.67
CA MET A 57 -10.44 -7.67 1.24
C MET A 57 -10.37 -7.59 -0.29
N PRO A 58 -10.30 -6.38 -0.88
CA PRO A 58 -10.13 -6.21 -2.32
C PRO A 58 -8.88 -6.92 -2.86
N VAL A 59 -9.06 -7.53 -4.04
CA VAL A 59 -7.97 -8.09 -4.85
C VAL A 59 -7.92 -7.32 -6.16
N LEU A 60 -6.76 -6.73 -6.48
CA LEU A 60 -6.50 -5.92 -7.67
C LEU A 60 -5.59 -6.70 -8.63
N THR A 61 -5.87 -6.62 -9.92
CA THR A 61 -4.99 -7.18 -10.96
C THR A 61 -3.77 -6.28 -11.13
N LEU A 62 -2.58 -6.85 -11.24
CA LEU A 62 -1.33 -6.06 -11.36
C LEU A 62 -1.24 -5.33 -12.70
N SER A 63 -1.92 -5.83 -13.73
CA SER A 63 -2.03 -5.15 -15.02
C SER A 63 -2.91 -3.89 -14.98
N ASP A 64 -3.77 -3.74 -13.97
CA ASP A 64 -4.66 -2.58 -13.83
C ASP A 64 -4.00 -1.48 -12.97
N ILE A 65 -3.01 -0.84 -13.58
CA ILE A 65 -2.22 0.23 -12.93
C ILE A 65 -3.11 1.40 -12.52
N THR A 66 -4.11 1.75 -13.35
CA THR A 66 -5.04 2.85 -13.05
C THR A 66 -5.82 2.54 -11.79
N ARG A 67 -6.41 1.35 -11.68
CA ARG A 67 -7.16 0.97 -10.48
C ARG A 67 -6.30 0.91 -9.24
N ILE A 68 -5.06 0.45 -9.36
CA ILE A 68 -4.08 0.44 -8.26
C ILE A 68 -3.75 1.88 -7.83
N ALA A 69 -3.49 2.78 -8.77
CA ALA A 69 -3.20 4.18 -8.46
C ALA A 69 -4.39 4.87 -7.77
N ASP A 70 -5.59 4.68 -8.29
CA ASP A 70 -6.82 5.20 -7.68
C ASP A 70 -7.00 4.66 -6.26
N PHE A 71 -6.81 3.35 -6.07
CA PHE A 71 -6.89 2.72 -4.75
C PHE A 71 -5.87 3.31 -3.77
N VAL A 72 -4.62 3.53 -4.21
CA VAL A 72 -3.58 4.13 -3.39
C VAL A 72 -3.95 5.57 -3.00
N VAL A 73 -4.46 6.38 -3.93
CA VAL A 73 -4.87 7.76 -3.65
C VAL A 73 -6.05 7.82 -2.68
N GLU A 74 -7.07 6.96 -2.88
CA GLU A 74 -8.25 6.86 -2.01
C GLU A 74 -7.89 6.49 -0.56
N HIS A 75 -6.86 5.66 -0.37
CA HIS A 75 -6.49 5.09 0.92
C HIS A 75 -5.18 5.64 1.49
N ALA A 76 -4.58 6.64 0.84
CA ALA A 76 -3.39 7.31 1.35
C ALA A 76 -3.74 8.04 2.65
N ALA A 77 -3.13 7.62 3.76
CA ALA A 77 -3.27 8.33 5.01
C ALA A 77 -2.59 9.71 4.89
N VAL A 78 -3.37 10.79 5.01
CA VAL A 78 -2.81 12.12 5.18
C VAL A 78 -2.27 12.22 6.61
N ASN A 79 -0.98 11.97 6.78
CA ASN A 79 -0.31 12.24 8.05
C ASN A 79 -0.08 13.75 8.15
N ILE A 80 -1.12 14.50 8.53
CA ILE A 80 -0.93 15.86 9.03
C ILE A 80 -0.34 15.70 10.43
N ALA A 81 0.98 15.51 10.50
CA ALA A 81 1.70 15.82 11.72
C ALA A 81 1.47 17.32 11.96
N SER A 82 0.51 17.65 12.82
CA SER A 82 0.34 19.00 13.33
C SER A 82 1.65 19.42 13.97
N CYS A 83 2.47 20.16 13.24
CA CYS A 83 3.50 21.01 13.82
C CYS A 83 2.78 22.13 14.59
N ILE A 84 2.33 21.85 15.80
CA ILE A 84 1.97 22.86 16.79
C ILE A 84 2.58 22.44 18.13
N HIS A 85 3.88 22.70 18.29
CA HIS A 85 4.41 23.37 19.47
C HIS A 85 5.73 24.06 19.12
#